data_AF-A0A9D1EYG0-F1
#
_entry.id   AF-A0A9D1EYG0-F1
#
_cell.length_a   1.000
_cell.length_b   1.000
_cell.length_c   1.000
_cell.angle_alpha   90.00
_cell.angle_beta   90.00
_cell.angle_gamma   90.00
#
_symmetry.space_group_name_H-M   'P 1'
#
loop_
_entity.id
_entity.type
_entity.pdbx_description
1 polymer ?
#
loop_
_entity_poly.entity_id
_entity_poly.type
_entity_poly.pdbx_seq_one_letter_code
_entity_poly.pdbx_strand_id
1 'polypeptide(L)'
;MKKIFVILFGMLLLTTNYAFADGDLWDNFGDTNVYGQKPVSDEEFDKALESKQKKKKRDKNIPKGEEFRQSNETNFINNMPENLPVLCISSPLKIGEDGTLPVGHYQVKGEMKDGRPRIKLYQAHYLMADFPAVETNDDYNQPEINFVGLQDYNDKQFKIIFGSVDFNAYAIVDIAE
;
A
#
# COMPACT_ATOMS: atom_id res chain seq x y z
N MET A 1 30.04 40.47 -10.73
CA MET A 1 29.35 39.16 -10.66
C MET A 1 30.28 37.96 -10.82
N LYS A 2 31.26 37.94 -11.76
CA LYS A 2 32.19 36.80 -11.94
C LYS A 2 32.96 36.39 -10.66
N LYS A 3 33.39 37.35 -9.83
CA LYS A 3 34.15 37.08 -8.60
C LYS A 3 33.32 36.39 -7.51
N ILE A 4 32.02 36.64 -7.46
CA ILE A 4 31.10 36.02 -6.47
C ILE A 4 30.86 34.56 -6.85
N PHE A 5 30.72 34.27 -8.14
CA PHE A 5 30.59 32.89 -8.63
C PHE A 5 31.81 32.02 -8.33
N VAL A 6 33.02 32.58 -8.41
CA VAL A 6 34.25 31.84 -8.07
C VAL A 6 34.32 31.50 -6.59
N ILE A 7 33.88 32.42 -5.72
CA ILE A 7 33.84 32.18 -4.26
C ILE A 7 32.79 31.12 -3.92
N LEU A 8 31.62 31.17 -4.57
CA LEU A 8 30.55 30.19 -4.38
C LEU A 8 30.97 28.79 -4.84
N PHE A 9 31.70 28.70 -5.96
CA PHE A 9 32.22 27.44 -6.48
C PHE A 9 33.34 26.87 -5.60
N GLY A 10 34.16 27.74 -4.99
CA GLY A 10 35.19 27.34 -4.02
C GLY A 10 34.61 26.75 -2.72
N MET A 11 33.49 27.28 -2.22
CA MET A 11 32.83 26.74 -1.02
C MET A 11 32.24 25.33 -1.25
N LEU A 12 31.75 25.03 -2.45
CA LEU A 12 31.19 23.72 -2.80
C LEU A 12 32.24 22.59 -2.87
N LEU A 13 33.51 22.92 -3.12
CA LEU A 13 34.59 21.93 -3.21
C LEU A 13 35.22 21.58 -1.85
N LEU A 14 34.90 22.33 -0.79
CA LEU A 14 35.43 22.11 0.57
C LEU A 14 34.54 21.21 1.43
N THR A 15 33.35 20.82 0.95
CA THR A 15 32.43 19.91 1.66
C THR A 15 32.61 18.47 1.21
N THR A 16 33.81 17.92 1.32
CA THR A 16 34.02 16.48 1.20
C THR A 16 33.73 15.84 2.55
N ASN A 17 32.65 15.08 2.66
CA ASN A 17 32.43 14.19 3.81
C ASN A 17 33.48 13.08 3.73
N TYR A 18 34.48 13.10 4.61
CA TYR A 18 35.35 11.95 4.82
C TYR A 18 34.54 10.89 5.58
N ALA A 19 33.92 9.97 4.85
CA ALA A 19 33.44 8.73 5.42
C ALA A 19 34.65 7.82 5.64
N PHE A 20 35.24 7.86 6.83
CA PHE A 20 36.15 6.82 7.28
C PHE A 20 35.31 5.57 7.56
N ALA A 21 35.58 4.48 6.85
CA ALA A 21 35.04 3.19 7.19
C ALA A 21 35.70 2.73 8.49
N ASP A 22 35.02 2.97 9.61
CA ASP A 22 35.45 2.50 10.92
C ASP A 22 34.88 1.09 11.14
N GLY A 23 35.77 0.09 11.11
CA GLY A 23 35.50 -1.28 11.56
C GLY A 23 35.16 -2.30 10.46
N ASP A 24 36.14 -3.14 10.12
CA ASP A 24 36.22 -4.61 10.26
C ASP A 24 34.94 -5.47 10.14
N LEU A 25 33.88 -5.00 9.49
CA LEU A 25 32.68 -5.80 9.20
C LEU A 25 32.92 -6.87 8.12
N TRP A 26 34.10 -6.85 7.49
CA TRP A 26 34.54 -7.81 6.48
C TRP A 26 35.68 -8.73 6.93
N ASP A 27 36.32 -8.45 8.07
CA ASP A 27 37.45 -9.26 8.57
C ASP A 27 37.01 -10.62 9.14
N ASN A 28 35.71 -10.82 9.37
CA ASN A 28 35.17 -12.11 9.83
C ASN A 28 34.69 -13.04 8.69
N PHE A 29 34.91 -12.68 7.42
CA PHE A 29 34.58 -13.54 6.28
C PHE A 29 35.68 -14.61 6.08
N GLY A 30 35.73 -15.56 7.02
CA GLY A 30 36.76 -16.61 7.08
C GLY A 30 37.05 -17.09 8.51
N ASP A 31 36.47 -16.41 9.51
CA ASP A 31 36.64 -16.78 10.91
C ASP A 31 35.97 -18.13 11.16
N THR A 32 36.83 -19.10 11.46
CA THR A 32 36.58 -20.51 11.30
C THR A 32 35.94 -21.06 12.57
N ASN A 33 34.80 -20.48 12.97
CA ASN A 33 33.94 -20.99 14.04
C ASN A 33 33.35 -22.39 13.74
N VAL A 34 33.75 -23.00 12.63
CA VAL A 34 33.43 -24.38 12.22
C VAL A 34 34.42 -25.41 12.79
N TYR A 35 35.63 -25.02 13.23
CA TYR A 35 36.70 -25.96 13.65
C TYR A 35 36.66 -26.40 15.12
N GLY A 36 35.46 -26.54 15.70
CA GLY A 36 35.27 -27.08 17.05
C GLY A 36 34.13 -28.09 17.19
N GLN A 37 33.35 -28.31 16.12
CA GLN A 37 32.25 -29.26 16.16
C GLN A 37 32.80 -30.68 15.99
N LYS A 38 32.82 -31.44 17.08
CA LYS A 38 33.10 -32.87 17.02
C LYS A 38 31.96 -33.56 16.27
N PRO A 39 32.25 -34.51 15.36
CA PRO A 39 31.20 -35.34 14.78
C PRO A 39 30.51 -36.09 15.93
N VAL A 40 29.19 -35.91 16.02
CA VAL A 40 28.35 -36.57 17.03
C VAL A 40 28.29 -38.05 16.70
N SER A 41 28.54 -38.93 17.66
CA SER A 41 28.41 -40.37 17.45
C SER A 41 26.94 -40.79 17.37
N ASP A 42 26.65 -41.91 16.73
CA ASP A 42 25.28 -42.44 16.66
C ASP A 42 24.67 -42.65 18.06
N GLU A 43 25.48 -43.03 19.05
CA GLU A 43 25.03 -43.12 20.45
C GLU A 43 24.67 -41.76 21.06
N GLU A 44 25.44 -40.71 20.78
CA GLU A 44 25.13 -39.35 21.25
C GLU A 44 23.89 -38.79 20.55
N PHE A 45 23.73 -39.12 19.26
CA PHE A 45 22.56 -38.77 18.46
C PHE A 45 21.30 -39.47 18.99
N ASP A 46 21.35 -40.79 19.20
CA ASP A 46 20.23 -41.57 19.71
C ASP A 46 19.86 -41.15 21.14
N LYS A 47 20.85 -40.87 21.99
CA LYS A 47 20.62 -40.34 23.34
C LYS A 47 19.95 -38.97 23.32
N ALA A 48 20.32 -38.09 22.38
CA ALA A 48 19.63 -36.82 22.18
C ALA A 48 18.19 -37.04 21.68
N LEU A 49 17.98 -38.02 20.80
CA LEU A 49 16.67 -38.37 20.25
C LEU A 49 15.73 -38.92 21.35
N GLU A 50 16.22 -39.82 22.21
CA GLU A 50 15.49 -40.32 23.38
C GLU A 50 15.17 -39.22 24.41
N SER A 51 16.09 -38.27 24.61
CA SER A 51 15.87 -37.13 25.52
C SER A 51 14.73 -36.22 25.07
N LYS A 52 14.48 -36.16 23.76
CA LYS A 52 13.38 -35.39 23.13
C LYS A 52 12.08 -36.19 23.06
N GLN A 53 12.15 -37.52 22.91
CA GLN A 53 10.97 -38.40 22.89
C GLN A 53 10.28 -38.52 24.25
N LYS A 54 11.00 -38.33 25.36
CA LYS A 54 10.37 -38.15 26.68
C LYS A 54 9.61 -36.83 26.68
N LYS A 55 8.33 -36.87 26.28
CA LYS A 55 7.34 -35.81 26.53
C LYS A 55 7.43 -35.42 28.00
N LYS A 56 8.13 -34.32 28.31
CA LYS A 56 7.97 -33.65 29.61
C LYS A 56 6.48 -33.38 29.74
N LYS A 57 5.85 -33.93 30.77
CA LYS A 57 4.47 -33.57 31.13
C LYS A 57 4.45 -32.05 31.20
N ARG A 58 3.69 -31.42 30.31
CA ARG A 58 3.57 -29.97 30.23
C ARG A 58 3.07 -29.52 31.60
N ASP A 59 3.93 -28.86 32.36
CA ASP A 59 3.61 -28.45 33.71
C ASP A 59 2.47 -27.43 33.62
N LYS A 60 1.31 -27.77 34.21
CA LYS A 60 0.09 -26.95 34.10
C LYS A 60 0.24 -25.60 34.79
N ASN A 61 1.29 -25.44 35.60
CA ASN A 61 1.58 -24.24 36.37
C ASN A 61 2.60 -23.29 35.71
N ILE A 62 3.09 -23.58 34.50
CA ILE A 62 3.87 -22.59 33.76
C ILE A 62 2.88 -21.52 33.28
N PRO A 63 3.03 -20.24 33.69
CA PRO A 63 2.18 -19.18 33.18
C PRO A 63 2.33 -19.18 31.66
N LYS A 64 1.22 -19.46 30.96
CA LYS A 64 1.17 -19.24 29.53
C LYS A 64 1.37 -17.73 29.36
N GLY A 65 2.54 -17.32 28.88
CA GLY A 65 2.74 -15.94 28.45
C GLY A 65 1.59 -15.56 27.53
N GLU A 66 1.08 -14.35 27.69
CA GLU A 66 -0.02 -13.85 26.87
C GLU A 66 0.29 -14.07 25.39
N GLU A 67 -0.70 -14.54 24.64
CA GLU A 67 -0.56 -14.74 23.20
C GLU A 67 -0.34 -13.37 22.55
N PHE A 68 0.92 -12.96 22.37
CA PHE A 68 1.32 -11.67 21.78
C PHE A 68 1.01 -11.57 20.27
N ARG A 69 0.16 -12.45 19.74
CA ARG A 69 -0.13 -12.54 18.31
C ARG A 69 -1.64 -12.62 18.09
N GLN A 70 -2.35 -11.57 18.51
CA GLN A 70 -3.52 -11.15 17.74
C GLN A 70 -3.00 -10.52 16.45
N SER A 71 -3.26 -11.17 15.32
CA SER A 71 -2.98 -10.62 13.99
C SER A 71 -3.63 -9.24 13.90
N ASN A 72 -2.83 -8.17 13.94
CA ASN A 72 -3.33 -6.81 13.75
C ASN A 72 -3.57 -6.48 12.27
N GLU A 73 -3.63 -7.49 11.40
CA GLU A 73 -3.66 -7.37 9.94
C GLU A 73 -4.75 -6.39 9.47
N THR A 74 -5.91 -6.37 10.13
CA THR A 74 -6.98 -5.39 9.86
C THR A 74 -6.54 -3.95 10.17
N ASN A 75 -5.84 -3.72 11.29
CA ASN A 75 -5.29 -2.40 11.60
C ASN A 75 -4.14 -2.02 10.65
N PHE A 76 -3.37 -3.00 10.16
CA PHE A 76 -2.33 -2.74 9.17
C PHE A 76 -2.94 -2.28 7.83
N ILE A 77 -4.02 -2.95 7.38
CA ILE A 77 -4.76 -2.58 6.18
C ILE A 77 -5.39 -1.18 6.33
N ASN A 78 -6.02 -0.90 7.47
CA ASN A 78 -6.66 0.40 7.73
C ASN A 78 -5.67 1.57 7.87
N ASN A 79 -4.41 1.31 8.23
CA ASN A 79 -3.38 2.35 8.37
C ASN A 79 -2.51 2.50 7.11
N MET A 80 -2.77 1.71 6.07
CA MET A 80 -2.05 1.84 4.81
C MET A 80 -2.49 3.15 4.14
N PRO A 81 -1.55 3.99 3.64
CA PRO A 81 -1.92 5.24 3.00
C PRO A 81 -2.85 4.95 1.82
N GLU A 82 -4.09 5.45 1.89
CA GLU A 82 -5.08 5.31 0.83
C GLU A 82 -4.54 5.94 -0.46
N ASN A 83 -4.14 5.09 -1.40
CA ASN A 83 -3.80 5.54 -2.73
C ASN A 83 -5.07 5.58 -3.56
N LEU A 84 -5.66 6.76 -3.68
CA LEU A 84 -6.91 6.94 -4.41
C LEU A 84 -6.68 6.71 -5.91
N PRO A 85 -7.47 5.83 -6.56
CA PRO A 85 -7.31 5.59 -7.98
C PRO A 85 -7.63 6.87 -8.77
N VAL A 86 -6.94 7.06 -9.88
CA VAL A 86 -7.08 8.24 -10.74
C VAL A 86 -7.91 7.88 -11.97
N LEU A 87 -8.98 8.63 -12.21
CA LEU A 87 -9.83 8.52 -13.39
C LEU A 87 -9.48 9.61 -14.39
N CYS A 88 -9.19 9.20 -15.62
CA CYS A 88 -9.02 10.10 -16.76
C CYS A 88 -10.36 10.28 -17.48
N ILE A 89 -10.82 11.51 -17.55
CA ILE A 89 -12.08 11.88 -18.21
C ILE A 89 -11.73 12.55 -19.53
N SER A 90 -12.19 11.97 -20.64
CA SER A 90 -11.88 12.38 -22.02
C SER A 90 -12.85 13.42 -22.59
N SER A 91 -14.06 13.55 -22.03
CA SER A 91 -15.07 14.52 -22.46
C SER A 91 -15.68 15.25 -21.26
N PRO A 92 -16.13 16.51 -21.42
CA PRO A 92 -16.76 17.23 -20.33
C PRO A 92 -17.98 16.48 -19.80
N LEU A 93 -18.14 16.39 -18.47
CA LEU A 93 -19.31 15.75 -17.85
C LEU A 93 -20.25 16.81 -17.28
N LYS A 94 -21.54 16.53 -17.27
CA LYS A 94 -22.52 17.40 -16.60
C LYS A 94 -22.48 17.19 -15.08
N ILE A 95 -22.40 18.28 -14.32
CA ILE A 95 -22.49 18.29 -12.85
C ILE A 95 -23.68 19.17 -12.45
N GLY A 96 -24.76 18.56 -11.94
CA GLY A 96 -25.96 19.30 -11.56
C GLY A 96 -26.68 19.90 -12.78
N GLU A 97 -27.38 21.02 -12.59
CA GLU A 97 -28.15 21.67 -13.67
C GLU A 97 -27.25 22.44 -14.65
N ASP A 98 -26.31 23.25 -14.13
CA ASP A 98 -25.50 24.20 -14.92
C ASP A 98 -23.98 23.96 -14.84
N GLY A 99 -23.52 23.00 -14.06
CA GLY A 99 -22.09 22.73 -13.88
C GLY A 99 -21.53 21.80 -14.96
N THR A 100 -20.26 22.01 -15.33
CA THR A 100 -19.52 21.09 -16.20
C THR A 100 -18.19 20.71 -15.57
N LEU A 101 -17.88 19.42 -15.58
CA LEU A 101 -16.58 18.89 -15.21
C LEU A 101 -15.70 18.93 -16.45
N PRO A 102 -14.56 19.64 -16.45
CA PRO A 102 -13.67 19.66 -17.60
C PRO A 102 -12.95 18.31 -17.79
N VAL A 103 -12.40 18.11 -18.99
CA VAL A 103 -11.50 17.00 -19.32
C VAL A 103 -10.27 17.06 -18.41
N GLY A 104 -9.87 15.93 -17.81
CA GLY A 104 -8.79 15.93 -16.85
C GLY A 104 -8.55 14.62 -16.13
N HIS A 105 -7.67 14.68 -15.13
CA HIS A 105 -7.32 13.56 -14.26
C HIS A 105 -7.85 13.87 -12.86
N TYR A 106 -8.67 12.98 -12.33
CA TYR A 106 -9.33 13.18 -11.05
C TYR A 106 -9.08 12.00 -10.13
N GLN A 107 -8.73 12.29 -8.88
CA GLN A 107 -8.66 11.27 -7.83
C GLN A 107 -10.07 10.89 -7.42
N VAL A 108 -10.34 9.59 -7.33
CA VAL A 108 -11.69 9.08 -7.09
C VAL A 108 -11.78 8.48 -5.71
N LYS A 109 -12.81 8.88 -4.97
CA LYS A 109 -13.13 8.33 -3.65
C LYS A 109 -14.59 7.91 -3.60
N GLY A 110 -14.82 6.64 -3.28
CA GLY A 110 -16.14 6.14 -2.92
C GLY A 110 -16.44 6.46 -1.46
N GLU A 111 -17.63 7.00 -1.18
CA GLU A 111 -18.11 7.19 0.19
C GLU A 111 -19.55 6.70 0.32
N MET A 112 -19.82 5.95 1.40
CA MET A 112 -21.18 5.59 1.80
C MET A 112 -21.75 6.70 2.69
N LYS A 113 -22.70 7.47 2.15
CA LYS A 113 -23.40 8.51 2.90
C LYS A 113 -24.87 8.12 3.06
N ASP A 114 -25.31 7.96 4.31
CA ASP A 114 -26.70 7.60 4.64
C ASP A 114 -27.16 6.27 3.96
N GLY A 115 -26.24 5.30 3.84
CA GLY A 115 -26.51 4.02 3.17
C GLY A 115 -26.64 4.11 1.65
N ARG A 116 -26.24 5.24 1.05
CA ARG A 116 -26.21 5.42 -0.42
C ARG A 116 -24.77 5.64 -0.87
N PRO A 117 -24.25 4.84 -1.82
CA PRO A 117 -22.91 5.04 -2.32
C PRO A 117 -22.84 6.30 -3.18
N ARG A 118 -21.74 7.03 -3.03
CA ARG A 118 -21.43 8.22 -3.82
C ARG A 118 -20.00 8.14 -4.32
N ILE A 119 -19.77 8.53 -5.56
CA ILE A 119 -18.45 8.60 -6.18
C ILE A 119 -18.06 10.07 -6.27
N LYS A 120 -17.01 10.44 -5.53
CA LYS A 120 -16.48 11.81 -5.48
C LYS A 120 -15.20 11.90 -6.30
N LEU A 121 -15.12 12.95 -7.10
CA LEU A 121 -13.95 13.27 -7.91
C LEU A 121 -13.24 14.49 -7.32
N TYR A 122 -11.95 14.33 -7.06
CA TYR A 122 -11.09 15.36 -6.49
C TYR A 122 -9.99 15.76 -7.46
N GLN A 123 -9.60 17.02 -7.42
CA GLN A 123 -8.37 17.51 -8.01
C GLN A 123 -7.55 18.16 -6.90
N ALA A 124 -6.46 17.51 -6.51
CA ALA A 124 -5.75 17.79 -5.26
C ALA A 124 -6.73 17.74 -4.06
N HIS A 125 -6.85 18.82 -3.29
CA HIS A 125 -7.75 18.89 -2.12
C HIS A 125 -9.15 19.43 -2.43
N TYR A 126 -9.44 19.77 -3.70
CA TYR A 126 -10.73 20.33 -4.08
C TYR A 126 -11.68 19.27 -4.63
N LEU A 127 -12.91 19.23 -4.10
CA LEU A 127 -13.99 18.41 -4.64
C LEU A 127 -14.49 19.03 -5.94
N MET A 128 -14.38 18.29 -7.04
CA MET A 128 -14.77 18.74 -8.38
C MET A 128 -16.18 18.26 -8.74
N ALA A 129 -16.50 17.01 -8.41
CA ALA A 129 -17.82 16.44 -8.67
C ALA A 129 -18.21 15.43 -7.59
N ASP A 130 -19.52 15.28 -7.40
CA ASP A 130 -20.10 14.30 -6.48
C ASP A 130 -21.29 13.61 -7.15
N PHE A 131 -21.08 12.38 -7.61
CA PHE A 131 -22.08 11.60 -8.32
C PHE A 131 -22.76 10.58 -7.41
N PRO A 132 -24.11 10.49 -7.43
CA PRO A 132 -24.80 9.37 -6.82
C PRO A 132 -24.45 8.08 -7.58
N ALA A 133 -24.13 7.02 -6.84
CA ALA A 133 -23.79 5.72 -7.41
C ALA A 133 -24.81 4.65 -6.98
N VAL A 134 -24.70 3.48 -7.59
CA VAL A 134 -25.46 2.28 -7.26
C VAL A 134 -24.47 1.18 -6.88
N GLU A 135 -24.66 0.59 -5.71
CA GLU A 135 -23.84 -0.52 -5.22
C GLU A 135 -24.06 -1.76 -6.11
N THR A 136 -22.98 -2.47 -6.39
CA THR A 136 -22.99 -3.68 -7.21
C THR A 136 -22.07 -4.72 -6.60
N ASN A 137 -22.31 -5.99 -6.91
CA ASN A 137 -21.42 -7.10 -6.56
C ASN A 137 -20.54 -7.51 -7.75
N ASP A 138 -20.55 -6.72 -8.83
CA ASP A 138 -19.73 -6.96 -10.02
C ASP A 138 -18.34 -6.34 -9.82
N ASP A 139 -17.30 -7.16 -10.01
CA ASP A 139 -15.89 -6.74 -9.97
C ASP A 139 -15.41 -6.22 -11.35
N TYR A 140 -16.28 -6.22 -12.36
CA TYR A 140 -15.98 -5.74 -13.72
C TYR A 140 -14.75 -6.40 -14.36
N ASN A 141 -14.45 -7.64 -13.96
CA ASN A 141 -13.25 -8.40 -14.32
C ASN A 141 -11.94 -7.61 -14.10
N GLN A 142 -11.91 -6.72 -13.11
CA GLN A 142 -10.70 -5.98 -12.77
C GLN A 142 -9.73 -6.86 -11.99
N PRO A 143 -8.42 -6.78 -12.28
CA PRO A 143 -7.40 -7.59 -11.60
C PRO A 143 -7.10 -7.11 -10.17
N GLU A 144 -7.44 -5.86 -9.85
CA GLU A 144 -7.19 -5.21 -8.57
C GLU A 144 -8.50 -4.97 -7.83
N ILE A 145 -8.44 -4.89 -6.49
CA ILE A 145 -9.61 -4.58 -5.64
C ILE A 145 -9.95 -3.09 -5.71
N ASN A 146 -8.92 -2.23 -5.67
CA ASN A 146 -9.08 -0.79 -5.80
C ASN A 146 -8.97 -0.41 -7.27
N PHE A 147 -10.09 -0.12 -7.90
CA PHE A 147 -10.11 0.24 -9.31
C PHE A 147 -11.07 1.39 -9.59
N VAL A 148 -10.78 2.10 -10.67
CA VAL A 148 -11.72 3.04 -11.28
C VAL A 148 -11.63 2.93 -12.79
N GLY A 149 -12.77 3.02 -13.46
CA GLY A 149 -12.82 2.96 -14.92
C GLY A 149 -13.93 3.83 -15.48
N LEU A 150 -13.70 4.32 -16.69
CA LEU A 150 -14.73 4.98 -17.50
C LEU A 150 -15.10 4.03 -18.63
N GLN A 151 -16.38 3.68 -18.74
CA GLN A 151 -16.93 2.84 -19.80
C GLN A 151 -17.99 3.60 -20.58
N ASP A 152 -18.09 3.35 -21.87
CA ASP A 152 -19.18 3.88 -22.68
C ASP A 152 -20.49 3.19 -22.28
N TYR A 153 -21.51 3.98 -21.96
CA TYR A 153 -22.85 3.45 -21.69
C TYR A 153 -23.77 3.64 -22.90
N ASN A 154 -23.75 4.85 -23.48
CA ASN A 154 -24.39 5.19 -24.74
C ASN A 154 -23.72 6.43 -25.35
N ASP A 155 -24.24 6.91 -26.49
CA ASP A 155 -23.67 8.06 -27.22
C ASP A 155 -23.60 9.37 -26.41
N LYS A 156 -24.34 9.48 -25.30
CA LYS A 156 -24.44 10.69 -24.48
C LYS A 156 -24.03 10.47 -23.01
N GLN A 157 -23.68 9.25 -22.62
CA GLN A 157 -23.47 8.90 -21.22
C GLN A 157 -22.29 7.96 -21.06
N PHE A 158 -21.53 8.20 -20.00
CA PHE A 158 -20.52 7.27 -19.52
C PHE A 158 -21.01 6.56 -18.26
N LYS A 159 -20.46 5.37 -18.05
CA LYS A 159 -20.53 4.63 -16.81
C LYS A 159 -19.18 4.71 -16.12
N ILE A 160 -19.14 5.35 -14.95
CA ILE A 160 -17.99 5.30 -14.06
C ILE A 160 -18.15 4.05 -13.19
N ILE A 161 -17.18 3.14 -13.25
CA ILE A 161 -17.09 1.99 -12.36
C ILE A 161 -16.07 2.27 -11.27
N PHE A 162 -16.36 1.84 -10.05
CA PHE A 162 -15.52 2.01 -8.88
C PHE A 162 -15.52 0.72 -8.06
N GLY A 163 -14.34 0.29 -7.65
CA GLY A 163 -14.16 -0.81 -6.71
C GLY A 163 -13.21 -0.42 -5.60
N SER A 164 -13.52 -0.90 -4.41
CA SER A 164 -12.69 -0.75 -3.23
C SER A 164 -12.87 -1.96 -2.32
N VAL A 165 -12.06 -2.05 -1.27
CA VAL A 165 -12.18 -3.10 -0.25
C VAL A 165 -13.57 -3.10 0.42
N ASP A 166 -14.20 -1.92 0.54
CA ASP A 166 -15.48 -1.77 1.24
C ASP A 166 -16.69 -2.14 0.36
N PHE A 167 -16.71 -1.66 -0.89
CA PHE A 167 -17.81 -1.87 -1.82
C PHE A 167 -17.40 -1.59 -3.27
N ASN A 168 -18.17 -2.18 -4.19
CA ASN A 168 -18.15 -1.83 -5.61
C ASN A 168 -19.40 -1.03 -5.96
N ALA A 169 -19.25 -0.04 -6.83
CA ALA A 169 -20.35 0.78 -7.29
C ALA A 169 -20.16 1.24 -8.73
N TYR A 170 -21.25 1.68 -9.35
CA TYR A 170 -21.18 2.41 -10.60
C TYR A 170 -22.06 3.67 -10.58
N ALA A 171 -21.66 4.68 -11.34
CA ALA A 171 -22.45 5.87 -11.59
C ALA A 171 -22.62 6.07 -13.10
N ILE A 172 -23.82 6.44 -13.52
CA ILE A 172 -24.10 6.84 -14.91
C ILE A 172 -24.08 8.37 -14.94
N VAL A 173 -23.27 8.94 -15.85
CA VAL A 173 -23.03 10.38 -15.96
C VAL A 173 -23.26 10.85 -17.38
N ASP A 174 -23.89 12.01 -17.53
CA ASP A 174 -24.14 12.62 -18.83
C ASP A 174 -22.92 13.38 -19.33
N ILE A 175 -22.65 13.28 -20.63
CA ILE A 175 -21.67 14.10 -21.33
C ILE A 175 -22.27 15.50 -21.50
N ALA A 176 -21.53 16.53 -21.13
CA ALA A 176 -21.94 17.90 -21.40
C ALA A 176 -21.69 18.22 -22.88
N GLU A 177 -22.77 18.59 -23.59
CA GLU A 177 -22.73 19.09 -24.98
C GLU A 177 -22.16 20.52 -25.08
#